data_AF-A0A7T8KAI0-F1
#
_entry.id   AF-A0A7T8KAI0-F1
#
_cell.length_a   1.000
_cell.length_b   1.000
_cell.length_c   1.000
_cell.angle_alpha   90.00
_cell.angle_beta   90.00
_cell.angle_gamma   90.00
#
_symmetry.space_group_name_H-M   'P 1'
#
loop_
_entity.id
_entity.type
_entity.pdbx_description
1 polymer ?
#
loop_
_entity_poly.entity_id
_entity_poly.type
_entity_poly.pdbx_seq_one_letter_code
_entity_poly.pdbx_strand_id
1 'polypeptide(L)'
;MGSLTQEVYVHWNEFASHFQEGFCELRESQELFDITLAASGSKQIRAHKVILSACSSFFRGLLRVSPQRSIPSSTSRSILSFIYNGEVKVQQGELESLLAVARELQIKGLTKNLSPETKQNVRRHHH
;
A
#
# COMPACT_ATOMS: atom_id res chain seq x y z
N MET A 1 -50.09 19.82 8.32
CA MET A 1 -49.17 19.08 9.21
C MET A 1 -47.99 18.63 8.36
N GLY A 2 -46.82 19.25 8.52
CA GLY A 2 -45.62 18.87 7.77
C GLY A 2 -45.03 17.60 8.37
N SER A 3 -44.89 16.55 7.56
CA SER A 3 -44.21 15.33 7.97
C SER A 3 -42.72 15.65 8.17
N LEU A 4 -42.21 15.44 9.39
CA LEU A 4 -40.78 15.49 9.66
C LEU A 4 -40.17 14.21 9.08
N THR A 5 -39.37 14.34 8.02
CA THR A 5 -38.59 13.24 7.47
C THR A 5 -37.48 12.89 8.45
N GLN A 6 -37.50 11.67 8.98
CA GLN A 6 -36.43 11.14 9.80
C GLN A 6 -35.40 10.44 8.90
N GLU A 7 -34.14 10.90 8.95
CA GLU A 7 -33.02 10.24 8.29
C GLU A 7 -32.42 9.16 9.21
N VAL A 8 -32.09 8.00 8.63
CA VAL A 8 -31.44 6.88 9.35
C VAL A 8 -30.19 6.48 8.58
N TYR A 9 -29.09 6.27 9.32
CA TYR A 9 -27.82 5.79 8.77
C TYR A 9 -27.66 4.29 9.01
N VAL A 10 -27.24 3.57 7.97
CA VAL A 10 -26.84 2.15 8.08
C VAL A 10 -25.32 2.09 7.99
N HIS A 11 -24.70 1.49 8.99
CA HIS A 11 -23.26 1.31 9.04
C HIS A 11 -22.89 -0.14 8.75
N TRP A 12 -21.94 -0.34 7.85
CA TRP A 12 -21.29 -1.63 7.66
C TRP A 12 -19.97 -1.62 8.42
N ASN A 13 -19.95 -2.26 9.59
CA ASN A 13 -18.84 -2.20 10.55
C ASN A 13 -17.52 -2.70 9.94
N GLU A 14 -17.61 -3.67 9.04
CA GLU A 14 -16.48 -4.36 8.41
C GLU A 14 -16.11 -3.77 7.04
N PHE A 15 -16.73 -2.65 6.63
CA PHE A 15 -16.49 -2.04 5.32
C PHE A 15 -15.01 -1.78 5.06
N ALA A 16 -14.28 -1.26 6.05
CA ALA A 16 -12.86 -0.94 5.90
C ALA A 16 -11.99 -2.19 5.75
N SER A 17 -12.23 -3.25 6.53
CA SER A 17 -11.46 -4.49 6.46
C SER A 17 -11.74 -5.27 5.17
N HIS A 18 -13.01 -5.31 4.73
CA HIS A 18 -13.38 -5.92 3.45
C HIS A 18 -12.69 -5.26 2.25
N PHE A 19 -12.49 -3.93 2.28
CA PHE A 19 -11.73 -3.26 1.23
C PHE A 19 -10.26 -3.70 1.19
N GLN A 20 -9.63 -3.87 2.36
CA GLN A 20 -8.26 -4.39 2.44
C GLN A 20 -8.20 -5.82 1.90
N GLU A 21 -9.05 -6.71 2.40
CA GLU A 21 -9.11 -8.12 2.00
C GLU A 21 -9.35 -8.27 0.50
N GLY A 22 -10.34 -7.55 -0.05
CA GLY A 22 -10.61 -7.58 -1.49
C GLY A 22 -9.43 -7.10 -2.34
N PHE A 23 -8.67 -6.10 -1.90
CA PHE A 23 -7.45 -5.69 -2.62
C PHE A 23 -6.32 -6.72 -2.52
N CYS A 24 -6.17 -7.41 -1.39
CA CYS A 24 -5.26 -8.54 -1.25
C CYS A 24 -5.65 -9.68 -2.21
N GLU A 25 -6.93 -10.06 -2.24
CA GLU A 25 -7.45 -11.10 -3.13
C GLU A 25 -7.20 -10.77 -4.60
N LEU A 26 -7.53 -9.56 -5.06
CA LEU A 26 -7.24 -9.12 -6.43
C LEU A 26 -5.75 -9.25 -6.79
N ARG A 27 -4.87 -8.98 -5.82
CA ARG A 27 -3.43 -9.10 -6.01
C ARG A 27 -2.97 -10.56 -6.12
N GLU A 28 -3.50 -11.44 -5.29
CA GLU A 28 -3.18 -12.87 -5.26
C GLU A 28 -3.73 -13.60 -6.49
N SER A 29 -4.97 -13.29 -6.87
CA SER A 29 -5.66 -13.80 -8.07
C SER A 29 -5.12 -13.22 -9.38
N GLN A 30 -4.25 -12.21 -9.30
CA GLN A 30 -3.65 -11.52 -10.45
C GLN A 30 -4.66 -10.87 -11.41
N GLU A 31 -5.73 -10.32 -10.83
CA GLU A 31 -6.83 -9.70 -11.57
C GLU A 31 -6.63 -8.19 -11.69
N LEU A 32 -7.29 -7.58 -12.68
CA LEU A 32 -7.42 -6.12 -12.83
C LEU A 32 -6.11 -5.30 -12.83
N PHE A 33 -4.96 -5.92 -13.07
CA PHE A 33 -3.69 -5.21 -13.18
C PHE A 33 -3.69 -4.28 -14.40
N ASP A 34 -3.45 -3.01 -14.15
CA ASP A 34 -3.44 -1.93 -15.13
C ASP A 34 -2.07 -1.26 -15.26
N ILE A 35 -1.07 -1.75 -14.52
CA ILE A 35 0.33 -1.31 -14.61
C ILE A 35 1.34 -2.44 -14.39
N THR A 36 2.47 -2.32 -15.08
CA THR A 36 3.66 -3.16 -14.89
C THR A 36 4.84 -2.30 -14.43
N LEU A 37 5.42 -2.64 -13.30
CA LEU A 37 6.58 -2.01 -12.69
C LEU A 37 7.84 -2.71 -13.18
N ALA A 38 8.85 -1.96 -13.60
CA ALA A 38 10.17 -2.51 -13.85
C ALA A 38 10.83 -2.76 -12.49
N ALA A 39 11.32 -3.98 -12.25
CA ALA A 39 12.17 -4.30 -11.11
C ALA A 39 13.61 -4.51 -11.61
N SER A 40 14.60 -4.53 -10.71
CA SER A 40 15.99 -4.78 -11.10
C SER A 40 16.13 -6.11 -11.86
N GLY A 41 16.82 -6.06 -13.01
CA GLY A 41 16.99 -7.20 -13.92
C GLY A 41 15.85 -7.34 -14.94
N SER A 42 15.56 -8.59 -15.35
CA SER A 42 14.47 -8.92 -16.29
C SER A 42 13.11 -9.10 -15.63
N LYS A 43 12.97 -8.77 -14.34
CA LYS A 43 11.74 -9.01 -13.57
C LYS A 43 10.77 -7.85 -13.73
N GLN A 44 9.53 -8.18 -14.05
CA GLN A 44 8.41 -7.26 -14.10
C GLN A 44 7.45 -7.58 -12.96
N ILE A 45 6.88 -6.54 -12.34
CA ILE A 45 5.88 -6.71 -11.27
C ILE A 45 4.59 -6.02 -11.68
N ARG A 46 3.49 -6.77 -11.78
CA ARG A 46 2.18 -6.20 -12.10
C ARG A 46 1.47 -5.69 -10.83
N ALA A 47 0.67 -4.64 -10.96
CA ALA A 47 -0.04 -3.99 -9.85
C ALA A 47 -1.26 -3.19 -10.33
N HIS A 48 -1.93 -2.52 -9.37
CA HIS A 48 -3.06 -1.62 -9.59
C HIS A 48 -2.67 -0.16 -9.36
N LYS A 49 -2.86 0.71 -10.37
CA LYS A 49 -2.57 2.15 -10.30
C LYS A 49 -3.31 2.84 -9.18
N VAL A 50 -4.58 2.47 -8.97
CA VAL A 50 -5.44 3.09 -7.94
C VAL A 50 -4.86 2.86 -6.54
N ILE A 51 -4.43 1.64 -6.24
CA ILE A 51 -3.86 1.28 -4.93
C ILE A 51 -2.50 1.97 -4.75
N LEU A 52 -1.63 1.94 -5.76
CA LEU A 52 -0.36 2.67 -5.72
C LEU A 52 -0.55 4.17 -5.48
N SER A 53 -1.51 4.79 -6.18
CA SER A 53 -1.83 6.22 -6.05
C SER A 53 -2.49 6.57 -4.72
N ALA A 54 -3.21 5.64 -4.09
CA ALA A 54 -3.80 5.82 -2.77
C ALA A 54 -2.71 5.82 -1.68
N CYS A 55 -1.70 4.97 -1.82
CA CYS A 55 -0.66 4.74 -0.81
C CYS A 55 0.63 5.57 -1.01
N SER A 56 0.81 6.23 -2.15
CA SER A 56 2.01 7.01 -2.48
C SER A 56 1.68 8.29 -3.23
N SER A 57 2.14 9.44 -2.72
CA SER A 57 2.08 10.71 -3.44
C SER A 57 2.99 10.74 -4.67
N PHE A 58 4.13 10.03 -4.61
CA PHE A 58 5.02 9.87 -5.75
C PHE A 58 4.31 9.13 -6.90
N PHE A 59 3.71 7.96 -6.64
CA PHE A 59 2.98 7.23 -7.68
C PHE A 59 1.77 8.01 -8.19
N ARG A 60 1.04 8.69 -7.31
CA ARG A 60 -0.06 9.56 -7.73
C ARG A 60 0.40 10.65 -8.71
N GLY A 61 1.52 11.30 -8.43
CA GLY A 61 2.11 12.30 -9.33
C GLY A 61 2.61 11.69 -10.64
N LEU A 62 3.37 10.59 -10.55
CA LEU A 62 3.96 9.90 -11.69
C LEU A 62 2.90 9.41 -12.68
N LEU A 63 1.87 8.73 -12.18
CA LEU A 63 0.83 8.09 -12.99
C LEU A 63 -0.14 9.09 -13.61
N ARG A 64 -0.28 10.29 -13.02
CA ARG A 64 -1.04 11.39 -13.63
C ARG A 64 -0.37 11.91 -14.89
N VAL A 65 0.97 12.00 -14.89
CA VAL A 65 1.74 12.55 -16.02
C VAL A 65 1.97 11.50 -17.11
N SER A 66 2.17 10.24 -16.72
CA SER A 66 2.32 9.16 -17.70
C SER A 66 1.76 7.85 -17.16
N PRO A 67 0.51 7.52 -17.53
CA PRO A 67 -0.15 6.29 -17.10
C PRO A 67 0.55 5.00 -17.55
N GLN A 68 1.49 5.09 -18.48
CA GLN A 68 2.24 3.96 -19.04
C GLN A 68 3.71 3.91 -18.59
N ARG A 69 4.18 4.82 -17.72
CA ARG A 69 5.58 4.83 -17.30
C ARG A 69 5.91 3.65 -16.38
N SER A 70 6.98 2.96 -16.72
CA SER A 70 7.68 2.01 -15.86
C SER A 70 8.15 2.71 -14.59
N ILE A 71 7.82 2.11 -13.45
CA ILE A 71 8.20 2.59 -12.12
C ILE A 71 9.68 2.27 -11.84
N PRO A 72 10.41 3.06 -11.02
CA PRO A 72 11.79 2.80 -10.67
C PRO A 72 12.02 1.38 -10.12
N SER A 73 13.14 0.76 -10.53
CA SER A 73 13.56 -0.58 -10.13
C SER A 73 13.81 -0.75 -8.64
N SER A 74 13.93 0.37 -7.91
CA SER A 74 13.99 0.40 -6.44
C SER A 74 12.71 -0.14 -5.79
N THR A 75 11.60 -0.24 -6.52
CA THR A 75 10.35 -0.82 -6.01
C THR A 75 10.51 -2.32 -5.76
N SER A 76 10.70 -2.68 -4.49
CA SER A 76 10.84 -4.06 -4.06
C SER A 76 9.48 -4.74 -3.87
N ARG A 77 9.48 -6.08 -3.90
CA ARG A 77 8.28 -6.86 -3.54
C ARG A 77 7.78 -6.54 -2.13
N SER A 78 8.69 -6.26 -1.20
CA SER A 78 8.36 -5.88 0.18
C SER A 78 7.55 -4.58 0.28
N ILE A 79 7.84 -3.58 -0.57
CA ILE A 79 7.03 -2.36 -0.65
C ILE A 79 5.61 -2.68 -1.12
N LEU A 80 5.47 -3.54 -2.13
CA LEU A 80 4.15 -3.94 -2.60
C LEU A 80 3.41 -4.77 -1.55
N SER A 81 4.07 -5.72 -0.87
CA SER A 81 3.44 -6.44 0.24
C SER A 81 2.94 -5.48 1.31
N PHE A 82 3.74 -4.48 1.69
CA PHE A 82 3.28 -3.45 2.63
C PHE A 82 2.08 -2.64 2.11
N ILE A 83 2.07 -2.27 0.83
CA ILE A 83 0.98 -1.48 0.23
C ILE A 83 -0.34 -2.24 0.23
N TYR A 84 -0.33 -3.55 -0.01
CA TYR A 84 -1.54 -4.37 -0.09
C TYR A 84 -1.98 -4.88 1.29
N ASN A 85 -1.03 -5.27 2.14
CA ASN A 85 -1.33 -5.95 3.40
C ASN A 85 -1.35 -4.99 4.61
N GLY A 86 -0.84 -3.77 4.45
CA GLY A 86 -0.60 -2.83 5.56
C GLY A 86 0.62 -3.16 6.42
N GLU A 87 1.26 -4.32 6.19
CA GLU A 87 2.43 -4.79 6.90
C GLU A 87 3.38 -5.58 6.00
N VAL A 88 4.64 -5.70 6.43
CA VAL A 88 5.62 -6.56 5.74
C VAL A 88 6.63 -7.12 6.73
N LYS A 89 6.91 -8.41 6.59
CA LYS A 89 7.99 -9.08 7.33
C LYS A 89 9.30 -8.92 6.57
N VAL A 90 10.31 -8.34 7.20
CA VAL A 90 11.67 -8.18 6.65
C VAL A 90 12.71 -8.56 7.69
N GLN A 91 13.93 -8.87 7.25
CA GLN A 91 15.03 -9.09 8.18
C GLN A 91 15.50 -7.76 8.79
N GLN A 92 16.06 -7.80 10.00
CA GLN A 92 16.56 -6.60 10.68
C GLN A 92 17.58 -5.81 9.84
N GLY A 93 18.44 -6.51 9.08
CA GLY A 93 19.42 -5.89 8.19
C GLY A 93 18.83 -5.24 6.93
N GLU A 94 17.59 -5.58 6.57
CA GLU A 94 16.88 -5.05 5.38
C GLU A 94 15.95 -3.89 5.73
N LEU A 95 15.74 -3.60 7.02
CA LEU A 95 14.80 -2.58 7.46
C LEU A 95 15.19 -1.19 6.96
N GLU A 96 16.45 -0.79 7.11
CA GLU A 96 16.89 0.54 6.70
C GLU A 96 16.82 0.75 5.18
N SER A 97 17.14 -0.29 4.40
CA SER A 97 17.02 -0.23 2.94
C SER A 97 15.57 -0.17 2.49
N LEU A 98 14.67 -0.92 3.14
CA LEU A 98 13.22 -0.81 2.92
C LEU A 98 12.71 0.60 3.20
N LEU A 99 13.08 1.18 4.34
CA LEU A 99 12.65 2.52 4.75
C LEU A 99 13.22 3.61 3.83
N ALA A 100 14.46 3.47 3.36
CA ALA A 100 15.04 4.38 2.38
C ALA A 100 14.23 4.40 1.08
N VAL A 101 13.91 3.24 0.52
CA VAL A 101 13.05 3.09 -0.68
C VAL A 101 11.66 3.64 -0.40
N ALA A 102 11.07 3.32 0.76
CA ALA A 102 9.72 3.78 1.10
C ALA A 102 9.64 5.33 1.20
N ARG A 103 10.71 5.99 1.66
CA ARG A 103 10.82 7.45 1.67
C ARG A 103 10.95 8.03 0.28
N GLU A 104 11.80 7.45 -0.58
CA GLU A 104 11.95 7.84 -1.99
C GLU A 104 10.60 7.77 -2.73
N LEU A 105 9.90 6.64 -2.56
CA LEU A 105 8.59 6.40 -3.15
C LEU A 105 7.45 7.07 -2.36
N GLN A 106 7.74 7.85 -1.32
CA GLN A 106 6.77 8.56 -0.49
C GLN A 106 5.58 7.68 -0.02
N ILE A 107 5.86 6.46 0.43
CA ILE A 107 4.86 5.50 0.90
C ILE A 107 4.27 5.95 2.25
N LYS A 108 2.95 6.12 2.30
CA LYS A 108 2.22 6.42 3.54
C LYS A 108 2.48 5.35 4.59
N GLY A 109 2.66 5.75 5.85
CA GLY A 109 2.95 4.83 6.96
C GLY A 109 4.43 4.46 7.14
N LEU A 110 5.28 4.67 6.12
CA LEU A 110 6.72 4.37 6.18
C LEU A 110 7.64 5.60 5.98
N THR A 111 7.05 6.77 5.72
CA THR A 111 7.80 8.02 5.47
C THR A 111 8.09 8.85 6.72
N LYS A 112 7.35 8.63 7.82
CA LYS A 112 7.63 9.30 9.10
C LYS A 112 8.87 8.68 9.72
N ASN A 113 9.77 9.51 10.26
CA ASN A 113 10.86 9.03 11.10
C ASN A 113 10.25 8.16 12.20
N LEU A 114 10.50 6.86 12.16
CA LEU A 114 10.18 5.97 13.27
C LEU A 114 10.90 6.55 14.49
N SER A 115 10.17 7.22 15.37
CA SER A 115 10.72 7.55 16.68
C SER A 115 11.05 6.22 17.37
N PRO A 116 12.06 6.19 18.26
CA PRO A 116 12.46 4.96 18.96
C PRO A 116 11.32 4.24 19.70
N GLU A 117 10.18 4.91 19.91
CA GLU A 117 8.95 4.37 20.53
C GLU A 117 8.22 3.33 19.66
N THR A 118 8.39 3.32 18.33
CA THR A 118 7.73 2.31 17.47
C THR A 118 8.37 0.92 17.55
N LYS A 119 9.55 0.78 18.17
CA LYS A 119 10.21 -0.53 18.38
C LYS A 119 9.41 -1.48 19.29
N GLN A 120 8.40 -0.99 20.00
CA GLN A 120 7.60 -1.80 20.94
C GLN A 120 6.46 -2.59 20.27
N ASN A 121 6.02 -2.21 19.06
CA ASN A 121 5.03 -2.98 18.30
C ASN A 121 5.61 -4.20 17.55
N VAL A 122 6.93 -4.30 17.44
CA VAL A 122 7.62 -5.49 16.88
C VAL A 122 7.58 -6.69 17.85
N ARG A 123 7.23 -6.48 19.12
CA ARG A 123 7.29 -7.50 20.17
C ARG A 123 5.95 -8.11 20.61
N ARG A 124 4.81 -7.72 20.02
CA ARG A 124 3.48 -8.09 20.56
C ARG A 124 2.64 -9.07 19.73
N HIS A 125 3.20 -9.70 18.71
CA HIS A 125 2.59 -10.90 18.09
C HIS A 125 3.42 -12.15 18.43
N HIS A 126 3.39 -12.53 19.69
CA HIS A 126 3.61 -13.90 20.16
C HIS A 126 2.55 -14.17 21.24
N HIS A 127 1.41 -14.68 20.81
CA HIS A 127 0.67 -15.67 21.59
C HIS A 127 0.07 -16.68 20.61
#